data_AF-A0A2M8N5E8-F1
#
_entry.id   AF-A0A2M8N5E8-F1
#
_cell.length_a   1.000
_cell.length_b   1.000
_cell.length_c   1.000
_cell.angle_alpha   90.00
_cell.angle_beta   90.00
_cell.angle_gamma   90.00
#
_symmetry.space_group_name_H-M   'P 1'
#
loop_
_entity.id
_entity.type
_entity.pdbx_description
1 polymer ?
#
loop_
_entity_poly.entity_id
_entity_poly.type
_entity_poly.pdbx_seq_one_letter_code
_entity_poly.pdbx_strand_id
1 'polypeptide(L)'
;DKVQRDLHFAIVDEVDSILIDEARTPLIISGQAEENAAIYQQLNKLIPQLKPAQDEQGTGGDYTLDEKIHQAYLTEQGHEHVEALLTKVGLLKPGDSLYAPQNISLLHHLQACLRAHTLFKRDIDYIVDQGKIVIVDEHTGRTMPGRRWSDGLHQAIEAKEGVAIQHENQT
;
A
#
# COMPACT_ATOMS: atom_id res chain seq x y z
N ASP A 1 23.08 -16.17 7.12
CA ASP A 1 24.47 -16.28 6.65
C ASP A 1 24.63 -15.70 5.27
N LYS A 2 25.72 -14.97 5.02
CA LYS A 2 26.09 -14.52 3.67
C LYS A 2 26.80 -15.68 2.97
N VAL A 3 26.37 -16.02 1.76
CA VAL A 3 26.96 -17.11 0.97
C VAL A 3 28.19 -16.68 0.20
N GLN A 4 28.37 -15.38 -0.05
CA GLN A 4 29.56 -14.82 -0.70
C GLN A 4 30.52 -14.20 0.32
N ARG A 5 31.82 -14.37 0.05
CA ARG A 5 32.94 -13.65 0.66
C ARG A 5 33.30 -12.42 -0.18
N ASP A 6 34.33 -11.66 0.23
CA ASP A 6 34.81 -10.50 -0.51
C ASP A 6 35.10 -10.84 -1.98
N LEU A 7 34.80 -9.89 -2.86
CA LEU A 7 34.95 -10.03 -4.31
C LEU A 7 36.41 -9.73 -4.69
N HIS A 8 37.13 -10.73 -5.19
CA HIS A 8 38.58 -10.60 -5.48
C HIS A 8 38.88 -10.46 -6.98
N PHE A 9 38.34 -11.36 -7.79
CA PHE A 9 38.57 -11.41 -9.23
C PHE A 9 37.47 -12.25 -9.90
N ALA A 10 37.08 -11.86 -11.11
CA ALA A 10 36.13 -12.59 -11.94
C ALA A 10 36.63 -12.64 -13.39
N ILE A 11 36.49 -13.80 -14.03
CA ILE A 11 36.65 -13.95 -15.47
C ILE A 11 35.23 -14.04 -16.02
N VAL A 12 34.90 -13.12 -16.92
CA VAL A 12 33.60 -13.08 -17.59
C VAL A 12 33.80 -13.66 -18.99
N ASP A 13 33.18 -14.80 -19.23
CA ASP A 13 33.07 -15.37 -20.57
C ASP A 13 31.96 -14.64 -21.34
N GLU A 14 32.06 -14.58 -22.67
CA GLU A 14 31.12 -13.86 -23.53
C GLU A 14 30.89 -12.40 -23.11
N VAL A 15 31.99 -11.64 -23.04
CA VAL A 15 32.05 -10.29 -22.46
C VAL A 15 31.10 -9.28 -23.12
N ASP A 16 30.88 -9.41 -24.43
CA ASP A 16 29.97 -8.58 -25.18
C ASP A 16 28.51 -8.84 -24.78
N SER A 17 28.12 -10.11 -24.69
CA SER A 17 26.77 -10.49 -24.26
C SER A 17 26.46 -10.01 -22.84
N ILE A 18 27.39 -10.18 -21.90
CA ILE A 18 27.15 -9.86 -20.48
C ILE A 18 27.30 -8.36 -20.19
N LEU A 19 28.39 -7.71 -20.64
CA LEU A 19 28.69 -6.32 -20.27
C LEU A 19 28.10 -5.28 -21.23
N ILE A 20 27.56 -5.68 -22.39
CA ILE A 20 26.90 -4.76 -23.33
C ILE A 20 25.40 -5.03 -23.37
N ASP A 21 25.00 -6.26 -23.64
CA ASP A 21 23.58 -6.56 -23.86
C ASP A 21 22.81 -6.75 -22.55
N GLU A 22 23.24 -7.68 -21.70
CA GLU A 22 22.55 -7.99 -20.45
C GLU A 22 22.70 -6.89 -19.39
N ALA A 23 23.81 -6.16 -19.38
CA ALA A 23 24.07 -5.06 -18.43
C ALA A 23 23.03 -3.93 -18.47
N ARG A 24 22.24 -3.83 -19.55
CA ARG A 24 21.12 -2.87 -19.66
C ARG A 24 19.88 -3.29 -18.87
N THR A 25 19.77 -4.57 -18.53
CA THR A 25 18.65 -5.11 -17.75
C THR A 25 19.13 -5.39 -16.33
N PRO A 26 18.59 -4.71 -15.30
CA PRO A 26 19.02 -4.94 -13.93
C PRO A 26 18.67 -6.37 -13.49
N LEU A 27 19.60 -7.02 -12.77
CA LEU A 27 19.29 -8.24 -12.04
C LEU A 27 18.46 -7.89 -10.80
N ILE A 28 17.19 -8.29 -10.82
CA ILE A 28 16.24 -8.03 -9.75
C ILE A 28 15.90 -9.37 -9.08
N ILE A 29 15.99 -9.42 -7.74
CA ILE A 29 15.45 -10.53 -6.97
C ILE A 29 14.03 -10.16 -6.59
N SER A 30 13.06 -10.60 -7.39
CA SER A 30 11.66 -10.44 -7.03
C SER A 30 11.18 -11.59 -6.16
N GLY A 31 10.58 -11.25 -5.03
CA GLY A 31 9.85 -12.20 -4.18
C GLY A 31 8.35 -11.91 -4.22
N GLN A 32 7.53 -12.94 -4.05
CA GLN A 32 6.14 -12.69 -3.65
C GLN A 32 6.19 -12.08 -2.26
N ALA A 33 5.62 -10.89 -2.09
CA ALA A 33 5.41 -10.38 -0.75
C ALA A 33 4.44 -11.34 -0.04
N GLU A 34 4.80 -11.79 1.17
CA GLU A 34 3.84 -12.37 2.13
C GLU A 34 2.91 -11.26 2.66
N GLU A 35 2.42 -10.40 1.77
CA GLU A 35 1.37 -9.45 2.11
C GLU A 35 0.09 -10.25 2.29
N ASN A 36 -0.34 -10.27 3.55
CA ASN A 36 -1.50 -11.01 3.96
C ASN A 36 -2.73 -10.23 3.48
N ALA A 37 -3.32 -10.66 2.36
CA ALA A 37 -4.60 -10.14 1.85
C ALA A 37 -5.68 -10.05 2.97
N ALA A 38 -5.59 -10.91 3.98
CA ALA A 38 -6.40 -10.86 5.19
C ALA A 38 -6.29 -9.54 5.97
N ILE A 39 -5.11 -8.92 6.06
CA ILE A 39 -4.90 -7.63 6.75
C ILE A 39 -5.70 -6.54 6.05
N TYR A 40 -5.60 -6.44 4.72
CA TYR A 40 -6.41 -5.48 3.95
C TYR A 40 -7.91 -5.69 4.16
N GLN A 41 -8.38 -6.94 4.17
CA GLN A 41 -9.79 -7.24 4.43
C GLN A 41 -10.24 -6.86 5.84
N GLN A 42 -9.37 -7.01 6.85
CA GLN A 42 -9.68 -6.61 8.22
C GLN A 42 -9.68 -5.09 8.36
N LEU A 43 -8.67 -4.40 7.82
CA LEU A 43 -8.59 -2.94 7.82
C LEU A 43 -9.75 -2.31 7.05
N ASN A 44 -10.17 -2.90 5.92
CA ASN A 44 -11.31 -2.44 5.14
C ASN A 44 -12.61 -2.36 5.97
N LYS A 45 -12.77 -3.22 6.99
CA LYS A 45 -13.93 -3.18 7.91
C LYS A 45 -13.80 -2.11 8.99
N LEU A 46 -12.59 -1.62 9.25
CA LEU A 46 -12.29 -0.63 10.27
C LEU A 46 -12.38 0.80 9.73
N ILE A 47 -11.88 1.05 8.52
CA ILE A 47 -11.83 2.41 7.95
C ILE A 47 -13.19 3.13 7.96
N PRO A 48 -14.33 2.49 7.61
CA PRO A 48 -15.63 3.17 7.64
C PRO A 48 -16.10 3.62 9.03
N GLN A 49 -15.44 3.18 10.10
CA GLN A 49 -15.74 3.60 11.48
C GLN A 49 -15.01 4.89 11.87
N LEU A 50 -14.03 5.31 11.07
CA LEU A 50 -13.28 6.55 11.25
C LEU A 50 -14.06 7.74 10.67
N LYS A 51 -13.93 8.89 11.31
CA LYS A 51 -14.61 10.13 10.94
C LYS A 51 -13.59 11.16 10.45
N PRO A 52 -13.90 11.92 9.39
CA PRO A 52 -13.06 13.04 9.00
C PRO A 52 -13.08 14.13 10.08
N ALA A 53 -11.96 14.81 10.26
CA ALA A 53 -11.85 16.00 11.10
C ALA A 53 -12.72 17.15 10.54
N GLN A 54 -13.14 18.06 11.44
CA GLN A 54 -14.00 19.19 11.07
C GLN A 54 -13.20 20.34 10.43
N ASP A 55 -11.90 20.39 10.69
CA ASP A 55 -10.98 21.40 10.18
C ASP A 55 -9.62 20.77 9.79
N GLU A 56 -8.80 21.56 9.10
CA GLU A 56 -7.44 21.17 8.72
C GLU A 56 -6.49 21.04 9.92
N GLN A 57 -6.90 21.51 11.10
CA GLN A 57 -6.14 21.42 12.35
C GLN A 57 -6.35 20.07 13.05
N GLY A 58 -7.26 19.22 12.53
CA GLY A 58 -7.52 17.89 13.06
C GLY A 58 -8.53 17.85 14.20
N THR A 59 -9.36 18.88 14.37
CA THR A 59 -10.31 18.96 15.49
C THR A 59 -11.51 18.03 15.27
N GLY A 60 -11.79 17.19 16.27
CA GLY A 60 -13.07 16.47 16.39
C GLY A 60 -13.30 15.32 15.42
N GLY A 61 -12.25 14.82 14.76
CA GLY A 61 -12.30 13.62 13.92
C GLY A 61 -10.98 12.85 13.93
N ASP A 62 -10.97 11.73 13.23
CA ASP A 62 -9.89 10.73 13.25
C ASP A 62 -8.81 10.98 12.18
N TYR A 63 -9.14 11.69 11.10
CA TYR A 63 -8.18 11.95 10.03
C TYR A 63 -8.44 13.27 9.30
N THR A 64 -7.38 13.83 8.73
CA THR A 64 -7.40 14.95 7.78
C THR A 64 -6.97 14.47 6.39
N LEU A 65 -7.39 15.20 5.35
CA LEU A 65 -7.06 14.91 3.96
C LEU A 65 -6.34 16.09 3.36
N ASP A 66 -5.27 15.82 2.61
CA ASP A 66 -4.66 16.77 1.70
C ASP A 66 -4.91 16.31 0.26
N GLU A 67 -5.97 16.86 -0.35
CA GLU A 67 -6.38 16.53 -1.72
C GLU A 67 -5.33 16.98 -2.75
N LYS A 68 -4.50 18.00 -2.45
CA LYS A 68 -3.50 18.49 -3.41
C LYS A 68 -2.40 17.48 -3.65
N ILE A 69 -1.99 16.78 -2.61
CA ILE A 69 -0.94 15.74 -2.68
C ILE A 69 -1.49 14.32 -2.58
N HIS A 70 -2.83 14.16 -2.53
CA HIS A 70 -3.51 12.87 -2.40
C HIS A 70 -3.01 12.05 -1.20
N GLN A 71 -2.93 12.70 -0.03
CA GLN A 71 -2.53 12.09 1.23
C GLN A 71 -3.62 12.18 2.30
N ALA A 72 -3.60 11.22 3.22
CA ALA A 72 -4.47 11.18 4.39
C ALA A 72 -3.62 11.04 5.65
N TYR A 73 -3.92 11.84 6.67
CA TYR A 73 -3.16 11.87 7.92
C TYR A 73 -4.08 11.58 9.10
N LEU A 74 -3.63 10.76 10.04
CA LEU A 74 -4.36 10.54 11.29
C LEU A 74 -4.16 11.74 12.22
N THR A 75 -5.23 12.14 12.89
CA THR A 75 -5.15 13.08 14.00
C THR A 75 -4.69 12.34 15.27
N GLU A 76 -4.32 13.07 16.32
CA GLU A 76 -4.03 12.46 17.64
C GLU A 76 -5.23 11.63 18.15
N GLN A 77 -6.45 12.17 18.02
CA GLN A 77 -7.67 11.46 18.40
C GLN A 77 -7.89 10.19 17.55
N GLY A 78 -7.66 10.28 16.24
CA GLY A 78 -7.77 9.14 15.35
C GLY A 78 -6.73 8.08 15.62
N HIS A 79 -5.53 8.48 16.05
CA HIS A 79 -4.50 7.55 16.46
C HIS A 79 -4.96 6.68 17.63
N GLU A 80 -5.43 7.28 18.72
CA GLU A 80 -5.96 6.56 19.89
C GLU A 80 -7.15 5.65 19.51
N HIS A 81 -8.07 6.17 18.68
CA HIS A 81 -9.25 5.44 18.24
C HIS A 81 -8.87 4.22 17.38
N VAL A 82 -7.95 4.39 16.43
CA VAL A 82 -7.46 3.30 15.58
C VAL A 82 -6.72 2.25 16.40
N GLU A 83 -5.84 2.64 17.33
CA GLU A 83 -5.16 1.68 18.20
C GLU A 83 -6.15 0.83 19.00
N ALA A 84 -7.22 1.45 19.51
CA ALA A 84 -8.28 0.73 20.21
C ALA A 84 -9.04 -0.24 19.28
N LEU A 85 -9.32 0.14 18.03
CA LEU A 85 -9.95 -0.73 17.04
C LEU A 85 -9.06 -1.90 16.62
N LEU A 86 -7.79 -1.63 16.34
CA LEU A 86 -6.81 -2.66 15.95
C LEU A 86 -6.57 -3.65 17.08
N THR A 87 -6.52 -3.18 18.33
CA THR A 87 -6.40 -4.04 19.51
C THR A 87 -7.63 -4.95 19.66
N LYS A 88 -8.85 -4.42 19.44
CA LYS A 88 -10.08 -5.22 19.50
C LYS A 88 -10.14 -6.34 18.46
N VAL A 89 -9.60 -6.11 17.27
CA VAL A 89 -9.56 -7.09 16.18
C VAL A 89 -8.35 -8.03 16.29
N GLY A 90 -7.44 -7.77 17.23
CA GLY A 90 -6.25 -8.59 17.46
C GLY A 90 -5.11 -8.33 16.47
N LEU A 91 -5.17 -7.23 15.72
CA LEU A 91 -4.11 -6.80 14.81
C LEU A 91 -2.97 -6.06 15.54
N LEU A 92 -3.29 -5.41 16.66
CA LEU A 92 -2.33 -4.74 17.53
C LEU A 92 -2.35 -5.41 18.91
N LYS A 93 -1.18 -5.58 19.53
CA LYS A 93 -1.10 -6.13 20.89
C LYS A 93 -1.59 -5.09 21.89
N PRO A 94 -2.31 -5.49 22.95
CA PRO A 94 -2.73 -4.55 23.99
C PRO A 94 -1.55 -3.81 24.61
N GLY A 95 -1.60 -2.47 24.59
CA GLY A 95 -0.54 -1.61 25.12
C GLY A 95 0.68 -1.44 24.21
N ASP A 96 0.66 -1.98 22.99
CA ASP A 96 1.65 -1.68 21.96
C ASP A 96 1.22 -0.45 21.15
N SER A 97 2.20 0.30 20.62
CA SER A 97 1.92 1.49 19.82
C SER A 97 1.92 1.17 18.33
N LEU A 98 0.99 1.75 17.59
CA LEU A 98 0.93 1.63 16.13
C LEU A 98 2.16 2.24 15.44
N TYR A 99 2.85 3.22 16.06
CA TYR A 99 4.10 3.79 15.54
C TYR A 99 5.36 3.00 15.94
N ALA A 100 5.21 1.91 16.69
CA ALA A 100 6.37 1.09 17.06
C ALA A 100 7.01 0.44 15.81
N PRO A 101 8.35 0.26 15.76
CA PRO A 101 9.03 -0.25 14.57
C PRO A 101 8.51 -1.59 14.04
N GLN A 102 8.02 -2.48 14.91
CA GLN A 102 7.41 -3.74 14.53
C GLN A 102 6.05 -3.60 13.80
N ASN A 103 5.38 -2.45 13.95
CA ASN A 103 4.04 -2.18 13.42
C ASN A 103 4.07 -1.28 12.17
N ILE A 104 5.26 -0.92 11.66
CA ILE A 104 5.42 -0.05 10.48
C ILE A 104 4.63 -0.57 9.27
N SER A 105 4.68 -1.88 9.00
CA SER A 105 3.92 -2.48 7.90
C SER A 105 2.40 -2.38 8.11
N LEU A 106 1.93 -2.55 9.35
CA LEU A 106 0.51 -2.39 9.67
C LEU A 106 0.04 -0.94 9.49
N LEU A 107 0.84 0.03 9.97
CA LEU A 107 0.59 1.45 9.77
C LEU A 107 0.53 1.80 8.27
N HIS A 108 1.44 1.23 7.48
CA HIS A 108 1.48 1.41 6.04
C HIS A 108 0.20 0.91 5.36
N HIS A 109 -0.24 -0.32 5.65
CA HIS A 109 -1.49 -0.86 5.13
C HIS A 109 -2.71 -0.05 5.56
N LEU A 110 -2.73 0.45 6.81
CA LEU A 110 -3.79 1.30 7.32
C LEU A 110 -3.87 2.61 6.52
N GLN A 111 -2.73 3.27 6.27
CA GLN A 111 -2.67 4.50 5.47
C GLN A 111 -3.15 4.25 4.03
N ALA A 112 -2.74 3.15 3.41
CA ALA A 112 -3.21 2.76 2.08
C ALA A 112 -4.74 2.54 2.05
N CYS A 113 -5.28 1.82 3.03
CA CYS A 113 -6.73 1.62 3.20
C CYS A 113 -7.48 2.94 3.43
N LEU A 114 -6.94 3.83 4.26
CA LEU A 114 -7.55 5.13 4.52
C LEU A 114 -7.63 5.95 3.22
N ARG A 115 -6.52 6.07 2.49
CA ARG A 115 -6.46 6.77 1.19
C ARG A 115 -7.43 6.15 0.18
N ALA A 116 -7.46 4.82 0.06
CA ALA A 116 -8.36 4.11 -0.84
C ALA A 116 -9.84 4.44 -0.58
N HIS A 117 -10.24 4.59 0.69
CA HIS A 117 -11.62 4.92 1.06
C HIS A 117 -11.98 6.38 0.81
N THR A 118 -11.05 7.29 1.11
CA THR A 118 -11.36 8.73 1.21
C THR A 118 -11.03 9.51 -0.05
N LEU A 119 -9.89 9.21 -0.68
CA LEU A 119 -9.37 9.99 -1.81
C LEU A 119 -9.69 9.33 -3.16
N PHE A 120 -9.72 7.99 -3.21
CA PHE A 120 -9.95 7.27 -4.48
C PHE A 120 -11.41 6.86 -4.65
N LYS A 121 -12.04 7.39 -5.67
CA LYS A 121 -13.46 7.25 -5.99
C LYS A 121 -13.66 6.38 -7.22
N ARG A 122 -14.62 5.47 -7.09
CA ARG A 122 -15.10 4.65 -8.20
C ARG A 122 -15.75 5.54 -9.26
N ASP A 123 -15.58 5.17 -10.52
CA ASP A 123 -16.05 5.85 -11.72
C ASP A 123 -15.40 7.23 -11.97
N ILE A 124 -14.36 7.57 -11.18
CA ILE A 124 -13.53 8.77 -11.37
C ILE A 124 -12.06 8.34 -11.51
N ASP A 125 -11.51 7.72 -10.46
CA ASP A 125 -10.09 7.34 -10.42
C ASP A 125 -9.85 5.91 -10.91
N TYR A 126 -10.87 5.05 -10.78
CA TYR A 126 -10.87 3.69 -11.29
C TYR A 126 -12.29 3.21 -11.58
N ILE A 127 -12.35 2.12 -12.35
CA ILE A 127 -13.56 1.32 -12.54
C ILE A 127 -13.30 -0.12 -12.10
N VAL A 128 -14.38 -0.85 -11.83
CA VAL A 128 -14.36 -2.29 -11.62
C VAL A 128 -14.80 -2.95 -12.93
N ASP A 129 -13.87 -3.60 -13.62
CA ASP A 129 -14.13 -4.33 -14.87
C ASP A 129 -13.76 -5.80 -14.70
N GLN A 130 -14.68 -6.70 -15.03
CA GLN A 130 -14.51 -8.16 -14.90
C GLN A 130 -13.97 -8.62 -13.53
N GLY A 131 -14.37 -7.94 -12.45
CA GLY A 131 -13.87 -8.22 -11.10
C GLY A 131 -12.38 -7.88 -10.94
N LYS A 132 -11.88 -6.85 -11.64
CA LYS A 132 -10.54 -6.28 -11.48
C LYS A 132 -10.64 -4.76 -11.43
N ILE A 133 -9.71 -4.15 -10.71
CA ILE A 133 -9.59 -2.70 -10.65
C ILE A 133 -8.80 -2.22 -11.88
N VAL A 134 -9.38 -1.28 -12.62
CA VAL A 134 -8.74 -0.64 -13.78
C VAL A 134 -8.66 0.86 -13.53
N ILE A 135 -7.44 1.39 -13.56
CA ILE A 135 -7.18 2.81 -13.30
C ILE A 135 -7.73 3.65 -14.46
N VAL A 136 -8.35 4.79 -14.14
CA VAL A 136 -8.74 5.81 -15.11
C VAL A 136 -7.73 6.95 -15.03
N ASP A 137 -7.21 7.36 -16.19
CA ASP A 137 -6.31 8.49 -16.30
C ASP A 137 -7.08 9.80 -16.06
N GLU A 138 -6.66 10.59 -15.06
CA GLU A 138 -7.33 11.83 -14.64
C GLU A 138 -7.40 12.90 -15.75
N HIS A 139 -6.41 12.93 -16.64
CA HIS A 139 -6.30 13.98 -17.67
C HIS A 139 -7.10 13.63 -18.93
N THR A 140 -7.15 12.34 -19.28
CA THR A 140 -7.70 11.87 -20.56
C THR A 140 -8.97 11.06 -20.43
N GLY A 141 -9.31 10.60 -19.21
CA GLY A 141 -10.43 9.70 -18.95
C GLY A 141 -10.25 8.30 -19.53
N ARG A 142 -9.05 7.95 -20.02
CA ARG A 142 -8.78 6.64 -20.61
C ARG A 142 -8.52 5.60 -19.53
N THR A 143 -9.02 4.39 -19.73
CA THR A 143 -8.69 3.24 -18.90
C THR A 143 -7.25 2.79 -19.16
N MET A 144 -6.49 2.52 -18.11
CA MET A 144 -5.11 2.02 -18.16
C MET A 144 -5.04 0.57 -17.68
N PRO A 145 -5.45 -0.41 -18.52
CA PRO A 145 -5.38 -1.81 -18.13
C PRO A 145 -3.94 -2.26 -17.90
N GLY A 146 -3.72 -3.08 -16.87
CA GLY A 146 -2.41 -3.60 -16.49
C GLY A 146 -1.57 -2.66 -15.61
N ARG A 147 -1.94 -1.38 -15.48
CA ARG A 147 -1.31 -0.47 -14.53
C ARG A 147 -1.88 -0.70 -13.12
N ARG A 148 -0.99 -0.77 -12.12
CA ARG A 148 -1.34 -0.84 -10.70
C ARG A 148 -0.75 0.36 -9.97
N TRP A 149 -1.40 0.77 -8.88
CA TRP A 149 -0.79 1.68 -7.92
C TRP A 149 0.18 0.90 -7.03
N SER A 150 1.29 1.54 -6.66
CA SER A 150 2.27 0.99 -5.74
C SER A 150 1.84 1.19 -4.28
N ASP A 151 2.69 0.74 -3.36
CA ASP A 151 2.61 1.11 -1.94
C ASP A 151 1.34 0.53 -1.27
N GLY A 152 0.93 -0.66 -1.73
CA GLY A 152 -0.24 -1.34 -1.20
C GLY A 152 -1.61 -0.69 -1.53
N LEU A 153 -1.63 0.42 -2.27
CA LEU A 153 -2.85 1.17 -2.55
C LEU A 153 -3.82 0.39 -3.47
N HIS A 154 -3.29 -0.35 -4.45
CA HIS A 154 -4.14 -1.10 -5.36
C HIS A 154 -4.86 -2.25 -4.65
N GLN A 155 -4.17 -2.92 -3.72
CA GLN A 155 -4.68 -3.98 -2.85
C GLN A 155 -5.73 -3.43 -1.89
N ALA A 156 -5.51 -2.22 -1.37
CA ALA A 156 -6.49 -1.52 -0.55
C ALA A 156 -7.78 -1.21 -1.32
N ILE A 157 -7.69 -0.80 -2.60
CA ILE A 157 -8.86 -0.56 -3.46
C ILE A 157 -9.54 -1.89 -3.84
N GLU A 158 -8.77 -2.94 -4.15
CA GLU A 158 -9.30 -4.30 -4.37
C GLU A 158 -10.10 -4.76 -3.13
N ALA A 159 -9.57 -4.55 -1.93
CA ALA A 159 -10.26 -4.87 -0.68
C ALA A 159 -11.52 -4.02 -0.46
N LYS A 160 -11.46 -2.70 -0.73
CA LYS A 160 -12.59 -1.76 -0.64
C LYS A 160 -13.77 -2.21 -1.50
N GLU A 161 -13.51 -2.61 -2.73
CA GLU A 161 -14.55 -3.03 -3.69
C GLU A 161 -14.93 -4.51 -3.55
N GLY A 162 -14.32 -5.25 -2.61
CA GLY A 162 -14.59 -6.67 -2.38
C GLY A 162 -14.09 -7.58 -3.53
N VAL A 163 -13.10 -7.10 -4.28
CA VAL A 163 -12.46 -7.81 -5.38
C VAL A 163 -11.34 -8.70 -4.85
N ALA A 164 -10.97 -9.73 -5.63
CA ALA A 164 -9.83 -10.59 -5.31
C ALA A 164 -8.53 -9.76 -5.24
N ILE A 165 -7.91 -9.76 -4.06
CA ILE A 165 -6.66 -9.05 -3.80
C ILE A 165 -5.51 -9.83 -4.42
N GLN A 166 -4.72 -9.17 -5.25
CA GLN A 166 -3.54 -9.76 -5.88
C GLN A 166 -2.28 -9.40 -5.08
N HIS A 167 -1.36 -10.35 -4.94
CA HIS A 167 -0.09 -10.12 -4.25
C HIS A 167 0.78 -9.11 -5.01
N GLU A 168 1.42 -8.20 -4.26
CA GLU A 168 2.47 -7.37 -4.83
C GLU A 168 3.75 -8.20 -5.01
N ASN A 169 4.47 -7.92 -6.10
CA ASN A 169 5.84 -8.38 -6.23
C ASN A 169 6.74 -7.32 -5.59
N GLN A 170 7.50 -7.72 -4.58
CA GLN A 170 8.52 -6.85 -3.99
C GLN A 170 9.83 -7.06 -4.76
N THR A 171 10.54 -5.95 -5.00
CA THR A 171 11.84 -5.88 -5.70
C THR A 171 12.94 -5.58 -4.71
#